data_AF-A0A354MXA5-F1
#
_entry.id   AF-A0A354MXA5-F1
#
_cell.length_a   1.000
_cell.length_b   1.000
_cell.length_c   1.000
_cell.angle_alpha   90.00
_cell.angle_beta   90.00
_cell.angle_gamma   90.00
#
_symmetry.space_group_name_H-M   'P 1'
#
loop_
_entity.id
_entity.type
_entity.pdbx_description
1 polymer ?
#
loop_
_entity_poly.entity_id
_entity_poly.type
_entity_poly.pdbx_seq_one_letter_code
_entity_poly.pdbx_strand_id
1 'polypeptide(L)' 'VHAKDFAPAVTDGFLTRGGRRIRGTVIGEGMIPIAPCLGALVHAGYDGYITVEYEGTEDALTSIARGKANLEALLARVKN' A
#
# COMPACT_ATOMS: atom_id res chain seq x y z
N VAL A 1 10.35 2.39 6.09
CA VAL A 1 9.06 1.65 6.19
C VAL A 1 8.62 1.26 4.78
N HIS A 2 7.93 0.14 4.59
CA HIS A 2 7.37 -0.21 3.28
C HIS A 2 5.88 0.11 3.23
N ALA A 3 5.44 0.73 2.14
CA ALA A 3 4.04 0.86 1.78
C ALA A 3 3.70 -0.26 0.79
N LYS A 4 2.75 -1.10 1.15
CA LYS A 4 2.22 -2.21 0.36
C LYS A 4 0.73 -2.28 0.56
N ASP A 5 0.00 -2.63 -0.48
CA ASP A 5 -1.45 -2.72 -0.44
C ASP A 5 -1.92 -4.09 -0.93
N PHE A 6 -3.09 -4.49 -0.46
CA PHE A 6 -3.68 -5.79 -0.73
C PHE A 6 -5.14 -5.62 -1.14
N ALA A 7 -5.59 -6.45 -2.06
CA ALA A 7 -6.99 -6.59 -2.41
C ALA A 7 -7.50 -7.99 -2.01
N PRO A 8 -8.82 -8.15 -1.76
CA PRO A 8 -9.42 -9.47 -1.66
C PRO A 8 -9.12 -10.31 -2.91
N ALA A 9 -8.88 -11.60 -2.71
CA ALA A 9 -8.64 -12.55 -3.79
C ALA A 9 -9.49 -13.81 -3.60
N VAL A 10 -9.81 -14.48 -4.70
CA VAL A 10 -10.71 -15.65 -4.69
C VAL A 10 -9.92 -16.94 -4.93
N THR A 11 -9.04 -16.94 -5.93
CA THR A 11 -8.29 -18.13 -6.34
C THR A 11 -6.78 -17.96 -6.20
N ASP A 12 -6.27 -16.75 -6.42
CA ASP A 12 -4.86 -16.37 -6.36
C ASP A 12 -4.47 -15.74 -5.00
N GLY A 13 -3.17 -15.53 -4.78
CA GLY A 13 -2.65 -14.92 -3.55
C GLY A 13 -2.55 -15.88 -2.36
N PHE A 14 -2.38 -15.32 -1.16
CA PHE A 14 -2.10 -16.10 0.06
C PHE A 14 -3.27 -16.06 1.03
N LEU A 15 -3.37 -17.12 1.84
CA LEU A 15 -4.36 -17.23 2.90
C LEU A 15 -3.84 -16.52 4.16
N THR A 16 -4.59 -15.53 4.63
CA THR A 16 -4.32 -14.89 5.91
C THR A 16 -4.68 -15.81 7.07
N ARG A 17 -4.11 -15.56 8.26
CA ARG A 17 -4.50 -16.25 9.49
C ARG A 17 -6.01 -16.16 9.78
N GLY A 18 -6.67 -15.09 9.33
CA GLY A 18 -8.12 -14.88 9.49
C GLY A 18 -8.98 -15.62 8.46
N GLY A 19 -8.41 -16.51 7.65
CA GLY A 19 -9.14 -17.29 6.65
C GLY A 19 -9.55 -16.52 5.39
N ARG A 20 -9.16 -15.24 5.28
CA ARG A 20 -9.36 -14.43 4.05
C ARG A 20 -8.20 -14.65 3.10
N ARG A 21 -8.49 -14.83 1.81
CA ARG A 21 -7.48 -14.85 0.76
C ARG A 21 -7.28 -13.44 0.21
N ILE A 22 -6.02 -13.02 0.09
CA ILE A 22 -5.65 -11.69 -0.37
C ILE A 22 -4.47 -11.76 -1.34
N ARG A 23 -4.34 -10.76 -2.20
CA ARG A 23 -3.23 -10.62 -3.14
C ARG A 23 -2.71 -9.19 -3.13
N GLY A 24 -1.43 -8.99 -3.48
CA GLY A 24 -0.88 -7.65 -3.62
C GLY A 24 -1.56 -6.87 -4.75
N THR A 25 -1.70 -5.57 -4.56
CA THR A 25 -2.26 -4.64 -5.55
C THR A 25 -1.54 -3.30 -5.50
N VAL A 26 -1.86 -2.40 -6.42
CA VAL A 26 -1.26 -1.07 -6.46
C VAL A 26 -1.66 -0.27 -5.21
N ILE A 27 -0.70 0.43 -4.62
CA ILE A 27 -0.91 1.23 -3.41
C ILE A 27 -2.03 2.24 -3.66
N GLY A 28 -3.05 2.26 -2.79
CA GLY A 28 -4.20 3.16 -2.89
C GLY A 28 -5.37 2.59 -3.70
N GLU A 29 -5.23 1.39 -4.29
CA GLU A 29 -6.30 0.66 -4.99
C GLU A 29 -6.79 -0.55 -4.20
N GLY A 30 -6.14 -0.88 -3.07
CA GLY A 30 -6.51 -1.99 -2.22
C GLY A 30 -7.34 -1.58 -1.00
N MET A 31 -7.30 -2.43 0.02
CA MET A 31 -8.08 -2.30 1.24
C MET A 31 -7.25 -1.91 2.46
N ILE A 32 -5.93 -1.79 2.34
CA ILE A 32 -5.11 -1.36 3.47
C ILE A 32 -5.39 0.12 3.75
N PRO A 33 -5.61 0.53 5.01
CA PRO A 33 -5.85 1.93 5.36
C PRO A 33 -4.55 2.74 5.31
N ILE A 34 -3.99 2.94 4.11
CA ILE A 34 -2.69 3.58 3.90
C ILE A 34 -2.65 4.99 4.48
N ALA A 35 -3.67 5.83 4.26
CA ALA A 35 -3.68 7.20 4.81
C ALA A 35 -3.61 7.23 6.35
N PRO A 36 -4.45 6.47 7.10
CA PRO A 36 -4.27 6.34 8.54
C PRO A 36 -2.89 5.84 8.97
N CYS A 37 -2.30 4.85 8.28
CA CYS A 37 -0.94 4.38 8.57
C CYS A 37 0.11 5.50 8.38
N LEU A 38 0.01 6.27 7.29
CA LEU A 38 0.87 7.43 7.04
C LEU A 38 0.68 8.52 8.10
N GLY A 39 -0.56 8.81 8.49
CA GLY A 39 -0.85 9.77 9.56
C GLY A 39 -0.24 9.37 10.89
N ALA A 40 -0.28 8.07 11.24
CA ALA A 40 0.40 7.55 12.43
C ALA A 40 1.92 7.74 12.38
N LEU A 41 2.55 7.51 11.22
CA LEU A 41 3.99 7.76 11.04
C LEU A 41 4.33 9.24 11.17
N VAL A 42 3.56 10.12 10.55
CA VAL A 42 3.73 11.58 10.65
C VAL A 42 3.58 12.04 12.11
N HIS A 43 2.53 11.59 12.80
CA HIS A 43 2.30 11.94 14.20
C HIS A 43 3.42 11.43 15.14
N ALA A 44 3.99 10.26 14.85
CA ALA A 44 5.11 9.70 15.59
C ALA A 44 6.46 10.40 15.29
N GLY A 45 6.49 11.38 14.38
CA GLY A 45 7.72 12.09 14.00
C GLY A 45 8.67 11.28 13.13
N TYR A 46 8.17 10.28 12.40
CA TYR A 46 9.01 9.49 11.48
C TYR A 46 9.49 10.36 10.30
N ASP A 47 10.80 10.50 10.14
CA ASP A 47 11.44 11.31 9.09
C ASP A 47 12.16 10.50 8.00
N GLY A 48 12.13 9.16 8.12
CA GLY A 48 12.82 8.26 7.21
C GLY A 48 12.07 7.97 5.91
N TYR A 49 12.63 7.07 5.11
CA TYR A 49 12.04 6.68 3.82
C TYR A 49 10.77 5.86 3.96
N ILE A 50 9.79 6.18 3.11
CA ILE A 50 8.63 5.33 2.81
C ILE A 50 8.88 4.71 1.44
N THR A 51 9.18 3.42 1.41
CA THR A 51 9.52 2.67 0.20
C THR A 51 8.27 2.04 -0.39
N VAL A 52 8.09 2.14 -1.71
CA VAL A 52 7.06 1.39 -2.44
C VAL A 52 7.48 -0.08 -2.51
N GLU A 53 6.64 -0.97 -2.01
CA GLU A 53 6.77 -2.42 -2.22
C GLU A 53 5.57 -2.91 -3.04
N TYR A 54 5.85 -3.47 -4.22
CA TYR A 54 4.83 -4.04 -5.09
C TYR A 54 5.09 -5.53 -5.31
N GLU A 55 4.07 -6.34 -5.07
CA GLU A 55 4.06 -7.79 -5.30
C GLU A 55 2.65 -8.21 -5.77
N GLY A 56 2.26 -7.71 -6.93
CA GLY A 56 0.97 -8.00 -7.56
C GLY A 56 1.15 -8.68 -8.92
N THR A 57 0.03 -8.88 -9.62
CA THR A 57 -0.04 -9.62 -10.89
C THR A 57 0.01 -8.72 -12.13
N GLU A 58 -0.06 -7.40 -11.97
CA GLU A 58 0.02 -6.44 -13.08
C GLU A 58 1.48 -6.16 -13.45
N ASP A 59 1.68 -5.44 -14.56
CA ASP A 59 3.01 -4.99 -14.97
C ASP A 59 3.71 -4.22 -13.84
N ALA A 60 4.90 -4.69 -13.45
CA ALA A 60 5.57 -4.21 -12.25
C ALA A 60 5.95 -2.72 -12.35
N LEU A 61 6.51 -2.29 -13.48
CA LEU A 61 6.98 -0.90 -13.63
C LEU A 61 5.81 0.09 -13.64
N THR A 62 4.75 -0.24 -14.38
CA THR A 62 3.52 0.55 -14.40
C THR A 62 2.89 0.63 -13.02
N SER A 63 2.80 -0.50 -12.32
CA SER A 63 2.20 -0.59 -10.99
C SER A 63 2.97 0.17 -9.93
N ILE A 64 4.30 0.10 -9.96
CA ILE A 64 5.17 0.86 -9.06
C ILE A 64 5.02 2.36 -9.32
N ALA A 65 5.03 2.80 -10.57
CA ALA A 65 4.86 4.21 -10.91
C ALA A 65 3.50 4.76 -10.45
N ARG A 66 2.42 4.01 -10.70
CA ARG A 66 1.06 4.36 -10.27
C ARG A 66 0.93 4.38 -8.74
N GLY A 67 1.44 3.34 -8.07
CA GLY A 67 1.46 3.25 -6.62
C GLY A 67 2.26 4.37 -5.95
N LYS A 68 3.39 4.77 -6.55
CA LYS A 68 4.17 5.93 -6.09
C LYS A 68 3.35 7.22 -6.15
N ALA A 69 2.68 7.48 -7.27
CA ALA A 69 1.85 8.68 -7.43
C ALA A 69 0.70 8.73 -6.40
N ASN A 70 0.03 7.60 -6.19
CA ASN A 70 -1.01 7.47 -5.17
C ASN A 70 -0.46 7.72 -3.76
N LEU A 71 0.71 7.13 -3.45
CA LEU A 71 1.36 7.28 -2.15
C LEU A 71 1.76 8.74 -1.86
N GLU A 72 2.29 9.45 -2.85
CA GLU A 72 2.63 10.88 -2.74
C GLU A 72 1.40 11.74 -2.48
N ALA A 73 0.31 11.50 -3.21
CA ALA A 73 -0.96 12.21 -3.02
C ALA A 73 -1.55 11.95 -1.62
N LEU A 74 -1.54 10.70 -1.16
CA LEU A 74 -2.00 10.34 0.18
C LEU A 74 -1.13 11.00 1.25
N LEU A 75 0.20 10.96 1.10
CA LEU A 75 1.13 11.57 2.05
C LEU A 75 0.96 13.09 2.15
N ALA A 76 0.77 13.77 1.01
CA ALA A 76 0.48 15.20 1.00
C ALA A 76 -0.82 15.51 1.75
N ARG A 77 -1.86 14.69 1.58
CA ARG A 77 -3.15 14.86 2.25
C ARG A 77 -3.09 14.71 3.77
N VAL A 78 -2.24 13.84 4.32
CA VAL A 78 -2.10 13.67 5.78
C VAL A 78 -1.14 14.65 6.44
N LYS A 79 -0.31 15.35 5.66
CA LYS A 79 0.59 16.40 6.17
C LYS A 79 -0.06 17.78 6.26
N ASN A 80 -1.15 17.99 5.52
CA ASN A 80 -1.97 19.20 5.56
C ASN A 80 -3.02 19.10 6.68
#